data_AF-A0AA45MRD4-F1
#
_entry.id   AF-A0AA45MRD4-F1
#
_cell.length_a   1.000
_cell.length_b   1.000
_cell.length_c   1.000
_cell.angle_alpha   90.00
_cell.angle_beta   90.00
_cell.angle_gamma   90.00
#
_symmetry.space_group_name_H-M   'P 1'
#
loop_
_entity.id
_entity.type
_entity.pdbx_description
1 polymer ?
#
loop_
_entity_poly.entity_id
_entity_poly.type
_entity_poly.pdbx_seq_one_letter_code
_entity_poly.pdbx_strand_id
1 'polypeptide(L)'
;MRTILAALALATPLMSYAAIPNVHTSTLDLTSITEDSVSASQPASTALTVLSDHGGATKVTTAAWGPTHNTSSGGYAEYDYYQMSMAITPAAGYVITGYSVSAYVSGTLETPEKPAEANGSWVPGSAKNSAVVYLPDGHGGTVSKTIDNATTPKLLEFDVHGLSIEQTTKFSFATFTGARASYASWWGLTDGMPDEHMLGSYSHIALTAPSLTIYTALAAVPEPETWAMLLAGIALVGVAKRRGKR
;
A
#
# COMPACT_ATOMS: atom_id res chain seq x y z
N MET A 1 -47.70 -35.68 53.84
CA MET A 1 -47.62 -35.35 52.40
C MET A 1 -47.53 -33.84 52.27
N ARG A 2 -46.37 -33.30 51.90
CA ARG A 2 -46.14 -31.87 51.62
C ARG A 2 -45.50 -31.78 50.24
N THR A 3 -46.25 -31.29 49.27
CA THR A 3 -45.85 -31.01 47.90
C THR A 3 -45.10 -29.68 47.87
N ILE A 4 -43.82 -29.71 47.50
CA ILE A 4 -43.01 -28.52 47.23
C ILE A 4 -43.04 -28.29 45.71
N LEU A 5 -43.70 -27.23 45.28
CA LEU A 5 -43.65 -26.71 43.91
C LEU A 5 -42.38 -25.87 43.76
N ALA A 6 -41.40 -26.39 43.02
CA ALA A 6 -40.25 -25.63 42.58
C ALA A 6 -40.62 -24.84 41.31
N ALA A 7 -40.65 -23.52 41.42
CA ALA A 7 -40.82 -22.62 40.29
C ALA A 7 -39.52 -22.57 39.47
N LEU A 8 -39.55 -23.15 38.26
CA LEU A 8 -38.50 -23.03 37.26
C LEU A 8 -38.73 -21.71 36.51
N ALA A 9 -38.06 -20.64 36.93
CA ALA A 9 -38.08 -19.36 36.20
C ALA A 9 -37.22 -19.51 34.94
N LEU A 10 -37.87 -19.57 33.77
CA LEU A 10 -37.23 -19.44 32.46
C LEU A 10 -36.60 -18.04 32.35
N ALA A 11 -35.28 -17.97 32.53
CA ALA A 11 -34.51 -16.81 32.14
C ALA A 11 -34.41 -16.79 30.60
N THR A 12 -35.26 -16.00 29.96
CA THR A 12 -35.12 -15.67 28.55
C THR A 12 -33.91 -14.75 28.38
N PRO A 13 -32.87 -15.12 27.61
CA PRO A 13 -31.82 -14.18 27.28
C PRO A 13 -32.42 -13.11 26.37
N LEU A 14 -32.48 -11.87 26.87
CA LEU A 14 -32.67 -10.69 26.05
C LEU A 14 -31.45 -10.60 25.13
N MET A 15 -31.55 -11.13 23.92
CA MET A 15 -30.59 -10.87 22.86
C MET A 15 -30.69 -9.40 22.48
N SER A 16 -29.83 -8.57 23.07
CA SER A 16 -29.55 -7.24 22.53
C SER A 16 -28.86 -7.44 21.18
N TYR A 17 -29.64 -7.40 20.10
CA TYR A 17 -29.10 -7.13 18.77
C TYR A 17 -28.38 -5.79 18.85
N ALA A 18 -27.04 -5.81 18.88
CA ALA A 18 -26.26 -4.63 18.58
C ALA A 18 -26.69 -4.18 17.18
N ALA A 19 -27.23 -2.97 17.08
CA ALA A 19 -27.67 -2.41 15.81
C ALA A 19 -26.48 -2.48 14.84
N ILE A 20 -26.67 -3.21 13.73
CA ILE A 20 -25.70 -3.21 12.63
C ILE A 20 -25.59 -1.74 12.21
N PRO A 21 -24.41 -1.10 12.34
CA PRO A 21 -24.26 0.30 11.99
C PRO A 21 -24.69 0.48 10.53
N ASN A 22 -25.37 1.59 10.27
CA ASN A 22 -25.88 1.95 8.96
C ASN A 22 -24.74 1.84 7.93
N VAL A 23 -25.03 1.28 6.74
CA VAL A 23 -24.07 0.87 5.69
C VAL A 23 -23.34 2.06 5.02
N HIS A 24 -23.31 3.24 5.65
CA HIS A 24 -22.88 4.51 5.08
C HIS A 24 -21.83 5.26 5.91
N THR A 25 -21.32 4.70 7.01
CA THR A 25 -20.20 5.30 7.74
C THR A 25 -18.90 4.59 7.40
N SER A 26 -17.90 5.35 6.94
CA SER A 26 -16.51 4.89 6.78
C SER A 26 -16.09 4.05 7.96
N THR A 27 -15.56 2.87 7.68
CA THR A 27 -14.99 1.97 8.68
C THR A 27 -13.59 2.42 9.11
N LEU A 28 -13.11 3.55 8.58
CA LEU A 28 -11.79 4.10 8.83
C LEU A 28 -11.88 5.57 9.24
N ASP A 29 -11.11 5.92 10.25
CA ASP A 29 -10.75 7.30 10.56
C ASP A 29 -9.43 7.66 9.84
N LEU A 30 -9.50 8.66 8.96
CA LEU A 30 -8.39 9.19 8.17
C LEU A 30 -7.92 10.57 8.67
N THR A 31 -8.25 10.95 9.92
CA THR A 31 -7.99 12.29 10.47
C THR A 31 -6.51 12.67 10.59
N SER A 32 -5.59 11.70 10.61
CA SER A 32 -4.15 11.94 10.70
C SER A 32 -3.40 11.37 9.50
N ILE A 33 -3.22 12.20 8.49
CA ILE A 33 -2.39 11.93 7.32
C ILE A 33 -1.17 12.84 7.39
N THR A 34 0.02 12.26 7.34
CA THR A 34 1.26 13.02 7.26
C THR A 34 2.01 12.61 6.00
N GLU A 35 2.23 13.58 5.14
CA GLU A 35 3.09 13.39 3.99
C GLU A 35 4.55 13.49 4.46
N ASP A 36 5.36 12.48 4.14
CA ASP A 36 6.78 12.44 4.48
C ASP A 36 7.53 12.40 3.15
N SER A 37 7.44 13.49 2.37
CA SER A 37 8.16 13.59 1.12
C SER A 37 9.62 13.95 1.41
N VAL A 38 10.53 13.05 1.03
CA VAL A 38 11.98 13.24 1.20
C VAL A 38 12.56 14.09 0.04
N SER A 39 11.78 14.39 -0.99
CA SER A 39 12.18 15.21 -2.14
C SER A 39 11.71 16.66 -1.99
N ALA A 40 12.66 17.61 -2.07
CA ALA A 40 12.49 19.03 -1.75
C ALA A 40 11.58 19.84 -2.70
N SER A 41 10.95 19.22 -3.70
CA SER A 41 10.18 19.89 -4.75
C SER A 41 8.70 19.53 -4.81
N GLN A 42 8.18 18.72 -3.88
CA GLN A 42 6.76 18.31 -3.89
C GLN A 42 5.86 19.36 -3.19
N PRO A 43 4.63 19.58 -3.70
CA PRO A 43 3.70 20.58 -3.17
C PRO A 43 3.35 20.30 -1.71
N ALA A 44 3.05 21.36 -0.95
CA ALA A 44 2.67 21.27 0.45
C ALA A 44 1.48 20.30 0.65
N SER A 45 1.62 19.38 1.61
CA SER A 45 0.56 18.57 2.26
C SER A 45 -0.75 18.50 1.47
N THR A 46 -0.89 17.45 0.67
CA THR A 46 -2.11 17.30 -0.13
C THR A 46 -3.08 16.33 0.53
N ALA A 47 -4.29 16.81 0.85
CA ALA A 47 -5.31 16.00 1.53
C ALA A 47 -5.67 14.72 0.74
N LEU A 48 -5.89 13.62 1.45
CA LEU A 48 -6.47 12.41 0.82
C LEU A 48 -7.87 12.74 0.28
N THR A 49 -8.12 12.31 -0.95
CA THR A 49 -9.43 12.31 -1.58
C THR A 49 -9.99 10.89 -1.51
N VAL A 50 -11.16 10.72 -0.88
CA VAL A 50 -11.88 9.44 -0.88
C VAL A 50 -12.54 9.26 -2.23
N LEU A 51 -12.16 8.21 -2.95
CA LEU A 51 -12.72 7.84 -4.25
C LEU A 51 -13.97 6.97 -4.10
N SER A 52 -13.97 6.08 -3.11
CA SER A 52 -15.12 5.23 -2.78
C SER A 52 -15.00 4.69 -1.37
N ASP A 53 -16.14 4.46 -0.71
CA ASP A 53 -16.17 3.90 0.64
C ASP A 53 -17.44 3.06 0.83
N HIS A 54 -17.35 1.78 0.48
CA HIS A 54 -18.47 0.84 0.55
C HIS A 54 -17.98 -0.61 0.57
N GLY A 55 -18.82 -1.53 1.05
CA GLY A 55 -18.53 -2.97 1.00
C GLY A 55 -17.30 -3.40 1.82
N GLY A 56 -16.95 -2.64 2.86
CA GLY A 56 -15.75 -2.89 3.66
C GLY A 56 -14.45 -2.44 2.98
N ALA A 57 -14.51 -1.72 1.86
CA ALA A 57 -13.34 -1.19 1.18
C ALA A 57 -13.41 0.34 1.07
N THR A 58 -12.37 1.00 1.58
CA THR A 58 -12.19 2.45 1.44
C THR A 58 -11.05 2.69 0.46
N LYS A 59 -11.35 3.34 -0.67
CA LYS A 59 -10.40 3.69 -1.72
C LYS A 59 -10.08 5.17 -1.67
N VAL A 60 -8.80 5.51 -1.63
CA VAL A 60 -8.30 6.88 -1.52
C VAL A 60 -7.26 7.18 -2.59
N THR A 61 -7.11 8.46 -2.91
CA THR A 61 -6.03 9.02 -3.72
C THR A 61 -5.53 10.33 -3.09
N THR A 62 -4.43 10.87 -3.59
CA THR A 62 -3.98 12.23 -3.25
C THR A 62 -3.38 12.88 -4.48
N ALA A 63 -3.54 14.20 -4.61
CA ALA A 63 -2.89 14.95 -5.69
C ALA A 63 -1.36 15.04 -5.49
N ALA A 64 -0.83 14.71 -4.31
CA ALA A 64 0.60 14.49 -4.10
C ALA A 64 1.13 13.26 -4.86
N TRP A 65 0.25 12.29 -5.15
CA TRP A 65 0.51 11.21 -6.09
C TRP A 65 0.33 11.62 -7.55
N GLY A 66 0.21 12.92 -7.82
CA GLY A 66 0.31 13.48 -9.16
C GLY A 66 1.54 12.93 -9.89
N PRO A 67 1.58 12.97 -11.22
CA PRO A 67 2.47 12.14 -12.04
C PRO A 67 3.91 12.23 -11.53
N THR A 68 4.32 11.23 -10.77
CA THR A 68 5.71 11.05 -10.38
C THR A 68 6.40 10.63 -11.65
N HIS A 69 7.30 11.48 -12.13
CA HIS A 69 7.93 11.29 -13.41
C HIS A 69 9.39 11.68 -13.35
N ASN A 70 10.23 10.85 -13.94
CA ASN A 70 11.64 11.13 -14.10
C ASN A 70 11.96 11.14 -15.57
N THR A 71 12.85 12.04 -15.98
CA THR A 71 13.21 12.23 -17.38
C THR A 71 14.71 12.43 -17.51
N SER A 72 15.42 11.37 -17.81
CA SER A 72 16.87 11.43 -17.99
C SER A 72 17.26 11.52 -19.47
N SER A 73 18.21 12.41 -19.77
CA SER A 73 18.91 12.46 -21.04
C SER A 73 20.42 12.51 -20.80
N GLY A 74 21.19 11.75 -21.59
CA GLY A 74 22.64 11.95 -21.65
C GLY A 74 23.39 11.71 -20.33
N GLY A 75 23.32 10.51 -19.77
CA GLY A 75 24.28 10.05 -18.75
C GLY A 75 23.87 10.19 -17.29
N TYR A 76 22.82 10.94 -16.99
CA TYR A 76 22.35 11.12 -15.62
C TYR A 76 21.33 10.04 -15.21
N ALA A 77 21.20 9.79 -13.91
CA ALA A 77 20.08 9.02 -13.41
C ALA A 77 19.22 9.96 -12.56
N GLU A 78 17.93 9.97 -12.86
CA GLU A 78 16.93 10.74 -12.12
C GLU A 78 16.06 9.79 -11.33
N TYR A 79 15.78 10.17 -10.09
CA TYR A 79 15.04 9.37 -9.14
C TYR A 79 14.08 10.27 -8.38
N ASP A 80 12.82 9.89 -8.34
CA ASP A 80 11.85 10.45 -7.42
C ASP A 80 11.43 9.38 -6.43
N TYR A 81 11.43 9.79 -5.17
CA TYR A 81 10.92 9.01 -4.07
C TYR A 81 9.81 9.80 -3.40
N TYR A 82 8.64 9.18 -3.33
CA TYR A 82 7.50 9.71 -2.61
C TYR A 82 7.12 8.73 -1.52
N GLN A 83 6.93 9.23 -0.30
CA GLN A 83 6.45 8.44 0.82
C GLN A 83 5.30 9.17 1.52
N MET A 84 4.26 8.41 1.86
CA MET A 84 3.14 8.87 2.66
C MET A 84 3.03 8.01 3.91
N SER A 85 2.90 8.66 5.05
CA SER A 85 2.65 8.01 6.33
C SER A 85 1.32 8.47 6.92
N MET A 86 0.38 7.55 7.09
CA MET A 86 -0.92 7.84 7.70
C MET A 86 -1.10 6.99 8.95
N ALA A 87 -1.74 7.56 9.97
CA ALA A 87 -2.27 6.76 11.06
C ALA A 87 -3.71 6.39 10.71
N ILE A 88 -3.96 5.09 10.59
CA ILE A 88 -5.26 4.54 10.23
C ILE A 88 -5.84 3.91 11.48
N THR A 89 -7.06 4.30 11.83
CA THR A 89 -7.80 3.69 12.94
C THR A 89 -9.06 3.04 12.40
N PRO A 90 -9.23 1.70 12.55
CA PRO A 90 -10.50 1.08 12.21
C PRO A 90 -11.59 1.56 13.18
N ALA A 91 -12.81 1.71 12.68
CA ALA A 91 -13.97 2.00 13.49
C ALA A 91 -14.21 0.89 14.54
N ALA A 92 -14.86 1.23 15.65
CA ALA A 92 -15.16 0.27 16.70
C ALA A 92 -15.92 -0.95 16.14
N GLY A 93 -15.41 -2.15 16.44
CA GLY A 93 -15.98 -3.41 15.93
C GLY A 93 -15.53 -3.79 14.52
N TYR A 94 -14.55 -3.08 13.93
CA TYR A 94 -13.92 -3.43 12.65
C TYR A 94 -12.43 -3.71 12.82
N VAL A 95 -11.88 -4.46 11.87
CA VAL A 95 -10.43 -4.72 11.73
C VAL A 95 -10.01 -4.46 10.29
N ILE A 96 -8.78 -3.97 10.09
CA ILE A 96 -8.18 -3.89 8.75
C ILE A 96 -7.68 -5.29 8.38
N THR A 97 -8.15 -5.81 7.25
CA THR A 97 -7.86 -7.16 6.76
C THR A 97 -6.84 -7.18 5.62
N GLY A 98 -6.55 -6.01 5.04
CA GLY A 98 -5.58 -5.86 3.98
C GLY A 98 -5.58 -4.47 3.37
N TYR A 99 -4.72 -4.29 2.37
CA TYR A 99 -4.67 -3.10 1.54
C TYR A 99 -4.16 -3.47 0.16
N SER A 100 -4.54 -2.70 -0.86
CA SER A 100 -3.97 -2.79 -2.20
C SER A 100 -3.67 -1.42 -2.77
N VAL A 101 -2.58 -1.34 -3.53
CA VAL A 101 -2.26 -0.15 -4.33
C VAL A 101 -2.40 -0.50 -5.80
N SER A 102 -2.95 0.45 -6.56
CA SER A 102 -2.99 0.38 -8.01
C SER A 102 -2.56 1.69 -8.64
N ALA A 103 -1.80 1.60 -9.73
CA ALA A 103 -1.42 2.73 -10.57
C ALA A 103 -1.09 2.24 -11.99
N TYR A 104 -1.15 3.13 -12.97
CA TYR A 104 -0.66 2.85 -14.32
C TYR A 104 0.76 3.38 -14.48
N VAL A 105 1.68 2.50 -14.85
CA VAL A 105 3.06 2.83 -15.14
C VAL A 105 3.24 2.88 -16.66
N SER A 106 3.74 4.00 -17.15
CA SER A 106 4.06 4.19 -18.56
C SER A 106 5.39 4.92 -18.70
N GLY A 107 6.01 4.85 -19.87
CA GLY A 107 7.31 5.48 -20.06
C GLY A 107 7.77 5.41 -21.51
N THR A 108 8.93 6.00 -21.75
CA THR A 108 9.59 6.03 -23.04
C THR A 108 11.04 5.64 -22.83
N LEU A 109 11.56 4.74 -23.67
CA LEU A 109 12.96 4.34 -23.68
C LEU A 109 13.48 4.49 -25.10
N GLU A 110 14.41 5.41 -25.30
CA GLU A 110 15.02 5.67 -26.59
C GLU A 110 16.53 5.56 -26.46
N THR A 111 17.12 4.72 -27.30
CA THR A 111 18.57 4.61 -27.47
C THR A 111 18.93 5.13 -28.85
N PRO A 112 20.01 5.92 -29.00
CA PRO A 112 20.42 6.42 -30.30
C PRO A 112 20.70 5.27 -31.27
N GLU A 113 20.24 5.42 -32.51
CA GLU A 113 20.66 4.54 -33.59
C GLU A 113 22.13 4.79 -33.92
N LYS A 114 22.82 3.73 -34.34
CA LYS A 114 24.23 3.81 -34.74
C LYS A 114 24.37 4.73 -35.97
N PRO A 115 25.12 5.84 -35.90
CA PRO A 115 25.40 6.69 -37.06
C PRO A 115 26.21 5.94 -38.12
N ALA A 116 26.07 6.33 -39.39
CA ALA A 116 26.80 5.68 -40.49
C ALA A 116 28.31 5.90 -40.39
N GLU A 117 28.71 7.05 -39.86
CA GLU A 117 30.08 7.49 -39.59
C GLU A 117 30.71 6.82 -38.34
N ALA A 118 29.87 6.23 -37.47
CA ALA A 118 30.34 5.49 -36.31
C ALA A 118 30.92 4.15 -36.76
N ASN A 119 32.18 4.16 -37.16
CA ASN A 119 32.93 2.98 -37.60
C ASN A 119 33.04 1.92 -36.48
N GLY A 120 34.00 1.00 -36.53
CA GLY A 120 34.16 -0.07 -35.51
C GLY A 120 34.33 0.39 -34.04
N SER A 121 34.32 1.69 -33.76
CA SER A 121 34.42 2.34 -32.45
C SER A 121 33.06 2.62 -31.76
N TRP A 122 31.93 2.24 -32.37
CA TRP A 122 30.60 2.47 -31.78
C TRP A 122 30.40 1.72 -30.45
N VAL A 123 30.03 2.48 -29.42
CA VAL A 123 29.56 1.99 -28.12
C VAL A 123 28.10 2.43 -27.96
N PRO A 124 27.13 1.50 -27.90
CA PRO A 124 25.72 1.86 -27.77
C PRO A 124 25.43 2.48 -26.40
N GLY A 125 24.51 3.43 -26.40
CA GLY A 125 23.90 3.98 -25.19
C GLY A 125 22.91 3.00 -24.56
N SER A 126 22.32 3.40 -23.44
CA SER A 126 21.29 2.63 -22.76
C SER A 126 20.23 3.53 -22.16
N ALA A 127 18.98 3.09 -22.20
CA ALA A 127 17.86 3.70 -21.51
C ALA A 127 17.18 2.64 -20.64
N LYS A 128 16.93 2.97 -19.38
CA LYS A 128 16.22 2.11 -18.42
C LYS A 128 15.28 2.95 -17.58
N ASN A 129 14.14 2.40 -17.23
CA ASN A 129 13.26 3.00 -16.24
C ASN A 129 12.72 1.93 -15.29
N SER A 130 12.32 2.33 -14.09
CA SER A 130 11.68 1.46 -13.12
C SER A 130 10.71 2.21 -12.23
N ALA A 131 9.60 1.56 -11.90
CA ALA A 131 8.66 2.01 -10.88
C ALA A 131 8.54 0.93 -9.81
N VAL A 132 8.63 1.32 -8.54
CA VAL A 132 8.53 0.42 -7.40
C VAL A 132 7.48 0.95 -6.44
N VAL A 133 6.63 0.06 -5.94
CA VAL A 133 5.74 0.32 -4.81
C VAL A 133 6.22 -0.51 -3.62
N TYR A 134 6.34 0.14 -2.47
CA TYR A 134 6.62 -0.47 -1.17
C TYR A 134 5.36 -0.39 -0.29
N LEU A 135 4.97 -1.54 0.26
CA LEU A 135 3.88 -1.66 1.23
C LEU A 135 4.38 -2.33 2.50
N PRO A 136 3.86 -1.96 3.68
CA PRO A 136 4.16 -2.72 4.88
C PRO A 136 3.57 -4.13 4.73
N ASP A 137 4.18 -5.13 5.35
CA ASP A 137 3.67 -6.52 5.31
C ASP A 137 2.66 -6.81 6.44
N GLY A 138 2.41 -5.84 7.33
CA GLY A 138 1.57 -5.99 8.52
C GLY A 138 2.25 -6.68 9.70
N HIS A 139 3.50 -7.10 9.57
CA HIS A 139 4.31 -7.81 10.57
C HIS A 139 5.61 -7.06 10.94
N GLY A 140 5.73 -5.80 10.54
CA GLY A 140 6.88 -4.94 10.81
C GLY A 140 7.94 -4.95 9.71
N GLY A 141 7.70 -5.66 8.60
CA GLY A 141 8.51 -5.64 7.40
C GLY A 141 7.87 -4.83 6.26
N THR A 142 8.44 -4.96 5.07
CA THR A 142 8.00 -4.28 3.86
C THR A 142 8.11 -5.23 2.70
N VAL A 143 7.07 -5.25 1.86
CA VAL A 143 7.02 -5.98 0.60
C VAL A 143 7.00 -4.99 -0.54
N SER A 144 7.47 -5.40 -1.73
CA SER A 144 7.55 -4.49 -2.87
C SER A 144 7.19 -5.17 -4.19
N LYS A 145 6.74 -4.34 -5.13
CA LYS A 145 6.48 -4.76 -6.52
C LYS A 145 7.11 -3.74 -7.48
N THR A 146 7.79 -4.27 -8.48
CA THR A 146 8.54 -3.47 -9.47
C THR A 146 8.01 -3.70 -10.87
N ILE A 147 7.94 -2.63 -11.65
CA ILE A 147 7.85 -2.69 -13.11
C ILE A 147 9.10 -2.04 -13.68
N ASP A 148 9.84 -2.82 -14.46
CA ASP A 148 11.03 -2.36 -15.18
C ASP A 148 10.71 -2.16 -16.67
N ASN A 149 11.41 -1.20 -17.27
CA ASN A 149 11.42 -0.91 -18.70
C ASN A 149 10.00 -0.78 -19.29
N ALA A 150 9.17 0.05 -18.66
CA ALA A 150 7.84 0.37 -19.15
C ALA A 150 7.94 1.29 -20.38
N THR A 151 7.47 0.80 -21.52
CA THR A 151 7.32 1.55 -22.78
C THR A 151 5.86 1.69 -23.23
N THR A 152 4.96 0.98 -22.57
CA THR A 152 3.50 1.01 -22.78
C THR A 152 2.82 1.03 -21.42
N PRO A 153 1.59 1.55 -21.30
CA PRO A 153 0.86 1.56 -20.04
C PRO A 153 0.67 0.14 -19.49
N LYS A 154 1.15 -0.09 -18.26
CA LYS A 154 1.01 -1.34 -17.51
C LYS A 154 0.37 -1.06 -16.16
N LEU A 155 -0.59 -1.90 -15.77
CA LEU A 155 -1.18 -1.84 -14.44
C LEU A 155 -0.18 -2.38 -13.41
N LEU A 156 0.25 -1.53 -12.49
CA LEU A 156 0.94 -1.91 -11.27
C LEU A 156 -0.13 -2.06 -10.19
N GLU A 157 -0.55 -3.29 -9.93
CA GLU A 157 -1.44 -3.63 -8.81
C GLU A 157 -0.69 -4.49 -7.80
N PHE A 158 -0.79 -4.16 -6.52
CA PHE A 158 -0.11 -4.91 -5.47
C PHE A 158 -0.94 -4.90 -4.18
N ASP A 159 -1.19 -6.10 -3.66
CA ASP A 159 -2.05 -6.34 -2.51
C ASP A 159 -1.32 -7.04 -1.37
N VAL A 160 -1.77 -6.74 -0.16
CA VAL A 160 -1.43 -7.44 1.08
C VAL A 160 -2.75 -7.79 1.78
N HIS A 161 -2.90 -9.05 2.12
CA HIS A 161 -4.12 -9.62 2.72
C HIS A 161 -3.80 -10.42 3.98
N GLY A 162 -4.84 -10.84 4.70
CA GLY A 162 -4.70 -11.68 5.88
C GLY A 162 -4.24 -10.94 7.14
N LEU A 163 -4.47 -9.63 7.17
CA LEU A 163 -4.13 -8.79 8.31
C LEU A 163 -5.24 -8.82 9.37
N SER A 164 -4.88 -8.42 10.59
CA SER A 164 -5.82 -8.28 11.71
C SER A 164 -5.41 -7.08 12.56
N ILE A 165 -5.54 -5.88 12.00
CA ILE A 165 -5.17 -4.64 12.68
C ILE A 165 -6.42 -4.05 13.31
N GLU A 166 -6.47 -4.08 14.65
CA GLU A 166 -7.62 -3.61 15.45
C GLU A 166 -7.42 -2.22 16.06
N GLN A 167 -6.18 -1.73 16.03
CA GLN A 167 -5.77 -0.49 16.69
C GLN A 167 -5.21 0.50 15.69
N THR A 168 -5.18 1.78 16.09
CA THR A 168 -4.49 2.83 15.33
C THR A 168 -3.08 2.38 15.00
N THR A 169 -2.78 2.30 13.71
CA THR A 169 -1.48 1.85 13.22
C THR A 169 -0.91 2.87 12.26
N LYS A 170 0.38 3.19 12.43
CA LYS A 170 1.10 4.01 11.45
C LYS A 170 1.39 3.15 10.22
N PHE A 171 0.74 3.49 9.13
CA PHE A 171 0.92 2.90 7.83
C PHE A 171 1.83 3.80 6.99
N SER A 172 2.90 3.24 6.42
CA SER A 172 3.79 3.98 5.52
C SER A 172 3.83 3.29 4.18
N PHE A 173 3.46 4.01 3.14
CA PHE A 173 3.52 3.57 1.75
C PHE A 173 4.54 4.44 1.03
N ALA A 174 5.35 3.83 0.17
CA ALA A 174 6.29 4.56 -0.66
C ALA A 174 6.24 4.12 -2.12
N THR A 175 6.39 5.08 -3.00
CA THR A 175 6.61 4.89 -4.43
C THR A 175 7.96 5.43 -4.82
N PHE A 176 8.65 4.69 -5.66
CA PHE A 176 9.88 5.10 -6.28
C PHE A 176 9.71 5.04 -7.79
N THR A 177 10.15 6.08 -8.48
CA THR A 177 10.32 6.05 -9.93
C THR A 177 11.75 6.42 -10.26
N GLY A 178 12.35 5.72 -11.21
CA GLY A 178 13.71 5.97 -11.66
C GLY A 178 13.79 5.95 -13.17
N ALA A 179 14.49 6.94 -13.74
CA ALA A 179 14.84 6.99 -15.14
C ALA A 179 16.37 7.13 -15.27
N ARG A 180 16.98 6.28 -16.08
CA ARG A 180 18.41 6.30 -16.35
C ARG A 180 18.65 6.27 -17.85
N ALA A 181 19.41 7.22 -18.34
CA ALA A 181 19.92 7.21 -19.70
C ALA A 181 21.44 7.32 -19.69
N SER A 182 22.12 6.67 -20.62
CA SER A 182 23.56 6.83 -20.87
C SER A 182 23.80 7.34 -22.29
N TYR A 183 24.94 7.99 -22.49
CA TYR A 183 25.37 8.32 -23.86
C TYR A 183 25.73 7.05 -24.62
N ALA A 184 25.39 7.02 -25.91
CA ALA A 184 26.15 6.28 -26.89
C ALA A 184 27.36 7.12 -27.28
N SER A 185 28.49 6.49 -27.62
CA SER A 185 29.65 7.21 -28.11
C SER A 185 30.41 6.46 -29.20
N TRP A 186 31.18 7.21 -29.99
CA TRP A 186 32.13 6.67 -30.95
C TRP A 186 33.28 7.65 -31.16
N TRP A 187 34.39 7.11 -31.64
CA TRP A 187 35.57 7.90 -31.98
C TRP A 187 35.63 8.18 -33.47
N GLY A 188 35.79 9.45 -33.82
CA GLY A 188 36.02 9.96 -35.16
C GLY A 188 37.35 10.71 -35.28
N LEU A 189 37.59 11.31 -36.45
CA LEU A 189 38.69 12.25 -36.66
C LEU A 189 38.10 13.60 -37.07
N THR A 190 38.37 14.63 -36.27
CA THR A 190 38.06 16.03 -36.60
C THR A 190 39.38 16.76 -36.80
N ASP A 191 39.62 17.29 -38.00
CA ASP A 191 40.90 17.91 -38.40
C ASP A 191 42.14 17.02 -38.18
N GLY A 192 41.97 15.70 -38.35
CA GLY A 192 43.03 14.71 -38.19
C GLY A 192 43.37 14.34 -36.74
N MET A 193 42.66 14.90 -35.75
CA MET A 193 42.79 14.56 -34.34
C MET A 193 41.64 13.65 -33.89
N PRO A 194 41.87 12.69 -32.97
CA PRO A 194 40.80 11.90 -32.37
C PRO A 194 39.77 12.79 -31.69
N ASP A 195 38.50 12.58 -32.03
CA ASP A 195 37.36 13.30 -31.47
C ASP A 195 36.31 12.30 -30.98
N GLU A 196 35.75 12.53 -29.79
CA GLU A 196 34.68 11.70 -29.22
C GLU A 196 33.34 12.34 -29.56
N HIS A 197 32.49 11.59 -30.24
CA HIS A 197 31.11 11.99 -30.48
C HIS A 197 30.20 11.25 -29.52
N MET A 198 29.23 11.97 -28.95
CA MET A 198 28.28 11.42 -28.00
C MET A 198 26.85 11.70 -28.45
N LEU A 199 25.97 10.71 -28.34
CA LEU A 199 24.53 10.85 -28.54
C LEU A 199 23.79 10.43 -27.27
N GLY A 200 22.92 11.32 -26.77
CA GLY A 200 22.17 11.06 -25.55
C GLY A 200 21.07 10.02 -25.79
N SER A 201 21.03 8.98 -24.96
CA SER A 201 19.79 8.20 -24.80
C SER A 201 18.76 9.01 -24.03
N TYR A 202 17.50 8.58 -24.07
CA TYR A 202 16.41 9.19 -23.35
C TYR A 202 15.61 8.12 -22.59
N SER A 203 15.31 8.41 -21.33
CA SER A 203 14.47 7.56 -20.50
C SER A 203 13.46 8.41 -19.76
N HIS A 204 12.20 8.03 -19.87
CA HIS A 204 11.09 8.64 -19.16
C HIS A 204 10.23 7.57 -18.50
N ILE A 205 9.71 7.87 -17.33
CA ILE A 205 8.69 7.05 -16.68
C ILE A 205 7.71 7.95 -15.96
N ALA A 206 6.44 7.55 -15.94
CA ALA A 206 5.37 8.21 -15.24
C ALA A 206 4.49 7.16 -14.55
N LEU A 207 4.15 7.43 -13.30
CA LEU A 207 3.16 6.68 -12.54
C LEU A 207 1.89 7.54 -12.45
N THR A 208 0.76 7.01 -12.94
CA THR A 208 -0.48 7.76 -13.13
C THR A 208 -1.68 7.10 -12.46
N ALA A 209 -2.67 7.92 -12.09
CA ALA A 209 -3.89 7.54 -11.39
C ALA A 209 -3.68 6.64 -10.15
N PRO A 210 -2.85 7.03 -9.17
CA PRO A 210 -2.50 6.14 -8.07
C PRO A 210 -3.66 6.08 -7.08
N SER A 211 -3.93 4.89 -6.56
CA SER A 211 -4.95 4.70 -5.54
C SER A 211 -4.56 3.63 -4.54
N LEU A 212 -4.94 3.85 -3.28
CA LEU A 212 -4.83 2.90 -2.18
C LEU A 212 -6.24 2.46 -1.79
N THR A 213 -6.46 1.16 -1.72
CA THR A 213 -7.68 0.55 -1.19
C THR A 213 -7.33 -0.10 0.14
N ILE A 214 -8.08 0.21 1.18
CA ILE A 214 -7.94 -0.39 2.51
C ILE A 214 -9.16 -1.26 2.73
N TYR A 215 -8.92 -2.54 3.04
CA TYR A 215 -9.98 -3.52 3.29
C TYR A 215 -10.20 -3.66 4.79
N THR A 216 -11.47 -3.68 5.17
CA THR A 216 -11.93 -3.82 6.55
C THR A 216 -13.03 -4.88 6.62
N ALA A 217 -13.11 -5.55 7.76
CA ALA A 217 -14.18 -6.48 8.08
C ALA A 217 -14.64 -6.26 9.51
N LEU A 218 -15.82 -6.79 9.85
CA LEU A 218 -16.25 -6.84 11.24
C LEU A 218 -15.22 -7.65 12.04
N ALA A 219 -14.79 -7.08 13.16
CA ALA A 219 -13.99 -7.78 14.14
C ALA A 219 -14.79 -9.01 14.61
N ALA A 220 -14.11 -10.15 14.76
CA ALA A 220 -14.71 -11.32 15.38
C ALA A 220 -14.97 -10.98 16.86
N VAL A 221 -16.16 -10.46 17.17
CA VAL A 221 -16.60 -10.28 18.55
C VAL A 221 -16.92 -11.68 19.08
N PRO A 222 -16.27 -12.16 20.15
CA PRO A 222 -16.62 -13.46 20.71
C PRO A 222 -18.10 -13.41 21.11
N GLU A 223 -18.88 -14.33 20.56
CA GLU A 223 -20.31 -14.36 20.82
C GLU A 223 -20.56 -14.42 22.34
N PRO A 224 -21.66 -13.84 22.85
CA PRO A 224 -21.99 -13.87 24.29
C PRO A 224 -21.92 -15.29 24.89
N GLU A 225 -22.23 -16.30 24.07
CA GLU A 225 -22.16 -17.71 24.41
C GLU A 225 -20.73 -18.17 24.73
N THR A 226 -19.72 -17.63 24.04
CA THR A 226 -18.30 -17.91 24.28
C THR A 226 -17.88 -17.43 25.68
N TRP A 227 -18.34 -16.23 26.07
CA TRP A 227 -18.12 -15.70 27.41
C TRP A 227 -18.89 -16.47 28.48
N ALA A 228 -20.14 -16.85 28.19
CA ALA A 228 -20.94 -17.68 29.08
C ALA A 228 -20.29 -19.06 29.30
N MET A 229 -19.75 -19.68 28.26
CA MET A 229 -19.02 -20.94 28.36
C MET A 229 -17.72 -20.80 29.16
N LEU A 230 -16.97 -19.71 28.97
CA LEU A 230 -15.78 -19.41 29.76
C LEU A 230 -16.14 -19.26 31.25
N LEU A 231 -17.16 -18.46 31.56
CA LEU A 231 -17.63 -18.25 32.94
C LEU A 231 -18.16 -19.54 33.56
N ALA A 232 -18.91 -20.35 32.81
CA ALA A 232 -19.38 -21.65 33.26
C ALA A 232 -18.21 -22.61 33.56
N GLY A 233 -17.18 -22.61 32.71
CA GLY A 233 -15.95 -23.37 32.93
C GLY A 233 -15.23 -22.96 34.21
N ILE A 234 -15.05 -21.65 34.44
CA ILE A 234 -14.43 -21.12 35.67
C ILE A 234 -15.26 -21.50 36.90
N ALA A 235 -16.59 -21.40 36.83
CA ALA A 235 -17.48 -21.78 37.92
C ALA A 235 -17.37 -23.27 38.26
N LEU A 236 -17.31 -24.15 37.25
CA LEU A 236 -17.11 -25.59 37.43
C LEU A 236 -15.79 -25.92 38.13
N VAL A 237 -14.69 -25.29 37.72
CA VAL A 237 -13.37 -25.47 38.36
C VAL A 237 -13.41 -25.00 39.82
N GLY A 238 -14.06 -23.87 40.10
CA GLY A 238 -14.25 -23.36 41.46
C GLY A 238 -15.03 -24.32 42.36
N VAL A 239 -16.12 -24.89 41.84
CA VAL A 239 -16.94 -25.89 42.57
C VAL A 239 -16.16 -27.18 42.81
N ALA A 240 -15.42 -27.68 41.81
CA ALA A 240 -14.60 -28.88 41.95
C ALA A 240 -13.50 -28.71 43.01
N LYS A 241 -12.79 -27.57 43.02
CA LYS A 241 -11.77 -27.25 44.02
C LYS A 241 -12.35 -27.15 45.45
N ARG A 242 -13.56 -26.60 45.60
CA ARG A 242 -14.25 -26.55 46.90
C ARG A 242 -14.64 -27.94 47.40
N ARG A 243 -14.98 -28.86 46.50
CA ARG A 243 -15.32 -30.25 46.86
C ARG A 243 -14.10 -31.09 47.25
N GLY A 244 -12.92 -30.83 46.69
CA GLY A 244 -11.67 -31.54 47.05
C GLY A 244 -11.02 -31.11 48.37
N LYS A 245 -11.53 -30.06 49.04
CA LYS A 245 -11.06 -29.58 50.36
C LYS A 245 -11.96 -30.03 51.53
N ARG A 246 -13.06 -30.72 51.25
CA ARG A 246 -13.89 -31.39 52.24
C ARG A 246 -13.59 -32.88 52.18
#